data_AF-A0A2H6FH88-F1
#
_entry.id   AF-A0A2H6FH88-F1
#
_cell.length_a   1.000
_cell.length_b   1.000
_cell.length_c   1.000
_cell.angle_alpha   90.00
_cell.angle_beta   90.00
_cell.angle_gamma   90.00
#
_symmetry.space_group_name_H-M   'P 1'
#
loop_
_entity.id
_entity.type
_entity.pdbx_description
1 polymer ?
#
loop_
_entity_poly.entity_id
_entity_poly.type
_entity_poly.pdbx_seq_one_letter_code
_entity_poly.pdbx_strand_id
1 'polypeptide(L)' 'MDVIEKLKKLIPHWQKHSVEHAGNYKKWSLEAQSQGYTEVAAILNRLYAESMKLDGLFKEAEKEAQRIVKLPD' A
#
# COMPACT_ATOMS: atom_id res chain seq x y z
N MET A 1 -16.01 -17.71 -9.82
CA MET A 1 -15.99 -16.58 -8.87
C MET A 1 -16.04 -15.32 -9.71
N ASP A 2 -17.01 -14.44 -9.43
CA ASP A 2 -17.11 -13.13 -10.05
C ASP A 2 -15.85 -12.27 -9.77
N VAL A 3 -15.49 -11.40 -10.71
CA VAL A 3 -14.28 -10.58 -10.62
C VAL A 3 -14.36 -9.59 -9.45
N ILE A 4 -15.54 -9.05 -9.16
CA ILE A 4 -15.71 -8.12 -8.03
C ILE A 4 -15.57 -8.87 -6.70
N GLU A 5 -16.15 -10.06 -6.57
CA GLU A 5 -15.94 -10.93 -5.40
C GLU A 5 -14.47 -11.31 -5.18
N LYS A 6 -13.72 -11.52 -6.26
CA LYS A 6 -12.27 -11.76 -6.19
C LYS A 6 -11.54 -10.51 -5.67
N LEU A 7 -11.86 -9.35 -6.23
CA LEU A 7 -11.20 -8.08 -5.89
C LEU A 7 -11.46 -7.64 -4.45
N LYS A 8 -12.67 -7.86 -3.91
CA LYS A 8 -12.97 -7.61 -2.49
C LYS A 8 -12.07 -8.37 -1.51
N LYS A 9 -11.54 -9.52 -1.92
CA LYS A 9 -10.62 -10.31 -1.08
C LYS A 9 -9.16 -9.90 -1.30
N LEU A 10 -8.78 -9.63 -2.55
CA LEU A 10 -7.40 -9.37 -2.91
C LEU A 10 -6.95 -7.94 -2.59
N ILE A 11 -7.81 -6.93 -2.78
CA ILE A 11 -7.45 -5.52 -2.51
C ILE A 11 -7.03 -5.32 -1.05
N PRO A 12 -7.80 -5.77 -0.02
CA PRO A 12 -7.38 -5.61 1.37
C PRO A 12 -6.09 -6.37 1.69
N HIS A 13 -5.89 -7.53 1.06
CA HIS A 13 -4.67 -8.33 1.23
C HIS A 13 -3.44 -7.60 0.68
N TRP A 14 -3.51 -7.05 -0.54
CA TRP A 14 -2.42 -6.29 -1.14
C TRP A 14 -2.16 -4.98 -0.42
N GLN A 15 -3.21 -4.31 0.07
CA GLN A 15 -3.09 -3.12 0.89
C GLN A 15 -2.29 -3.40 2.16
N LYS A 16 -2.65 -4.44 2.91
CA LYS A 16 -1.95 -4.84 4.13
C LYS A 16 -0.46 -5.04 3.88
N HIS A 17 -0.10 -5.81 2.84
CA HIS A 17 1.29 -6.03 2.47
C HIS A 17 2.02 -4.76 2.04
N SER A 18 1.33 -3.85 1.33
CA SER A 18 1.92 -2.56 0.92
C SER A 18 2.26 -1.68 2.11
N VAL A 19 1.40 -1.65 3.14
CA VAL A 19 1.66 -0.94 4.41
C VAL A 19 2.81 -1.59 5.19
N GLU A 20 2.87 -2.92 5.25
CA GLU A 20 3.98 -3.65 5.88
C GLU A 20 5.31 -3.32 5.19
N HIS A 21 5.36 -3.33 3.86
CA HIS A 21 6.54 -2.93 3.08
C HIS A 21 6.93 -1.47 3.32
N ALA A 22 5.96 -0.55 3.35
CA ALA A 22 6.21 0.86 3.64
C ALA A 22 6.90 1.04 5.01
N GLY A 23 6.41 0.34 6.04
CA GLY A 23 7.02 0.34 7.38
C GLY A 23 8.49 -0.10 7.36
N ASN A 24 8.80 -1.17 6.61
CA ASN A 24 10.17 -1.65 6.45
C ASN A 24 11.07 -0.64 5.73
N TYR A 25 10.59 -0.02 4.65
CA TYR A 25 11.35 1.03 3.95
C TYR A 25 11.66 2.21 4.86
N LYS A 26 10.69 2.63 5.69
CA LYS A 26 10.91 3.71 6.65
C LYS A 26 11.95 3.33 7.71
N LYS A 27 11.84 2.12 8.27
CA LYS A 27 12.83 1.60 9.23
C LYS A 27 14.24 1.59 8.65
N TRP A 28 14.42 0.99 7.48
CA TRP A 28 15.73 0.89 6.84
C TRP A 28 16.27 2.23 6.38
N SER A 29 15.40 3.18 6.01
CA SER A 29 15.83 4.55 5.70
C SER A 29 16.51 5.20 6.91
N LEU A 30 15.95 5.03 8.12
CA LEU A 30 16.53 5.56 9.35
C LEU A 30 17.86 4.88 9.69
N GLU A 31 17.93 3.55 9.55
CA GLU A 31 19.17 2.78 9.76
C GLU A 31 20.26 3.19 8.77
N ALA A 32 19.94 3.33 7.48
CA ALA A 32 20.85 3.78 6.44
C ALA A 32 21.35 5.20 6.72
N GLN A 33 20.46 6.11 7.15
CA GLN A 33 20.82 7.47 7.51
C GLN A 33 21.81 7.50 8.68
N SER A 34 21.60 6.67 9.72
CA SER A 34 22.51 6.59 10.87
C SER A 34 23.91 6.06 10.53
N GLN A 35 24.03 5.33 9.40
CA GLN A 35 25.29 4.78 8.90
C GLN A 35 25.94 5.66 7.82
N GLY A 36 25.36 6.83 7.52
CA GLY A 36 25.89 7.77 6.53
C GLY A 36 25.51 7.48 5.08
N TYR A 37 24.72 6.43 4.79
CA TYR A 37 24.26 6.08 3.44
C TYR A 37 23.08 6.97 3.00
N THR A 38 23.35 8.26 2.81
CA THR A 38 22.34 9.30 2.63
C THR A 38 21.50 9.11 1.37
N GLU A 39 22.09 8.69 0.25
CA GLU A 39 21.37 8.44 -1.00
C GLU A 39 20.41 7.25 -0.88
N VAL A 40 20.86 6.16 -0.25
CA VAL A 40 20.02 4.99 0.02
C VAL A 40 18.87 5.34 0.95
N ALA A 41 19.15 6.10 2.01
CA ALA A 41 18.14 6.58 2.94
C ALA A 41 17.07 7.45 2.23
N ALA A 42 17.49 8.32 1.30
CA ALA A 42 16.59 9.16 0.51
C ALA A 42 15.69 8.33 -0.42
N ILE A 43 16.24 7.33 -1.12
CA ILE A 43 15.47 6.43 -1.98
C ILE A 43 14.45 5.63 -1.16
N LEU A 44 14.85 5.10 0.00
CA LEU A 44 13.95 4.35 0.89
C LEU A 44 12.82 5.24 1.46
N ASN A 45 13.12 6.50 1.81
CA ASN A 45 12.08 7.45 2.23
C ASN A 45 11.10 7.73 1.07
N ARG A 46 11.58 7.82 -0.18
CA ARG A 46 10.71 7.98 -1.34
C ARG A 46 9.85 6.74 -1.57
N LEU A 47 10.40 5.53 -1.43
CA LEU A 47 9.63 4.29 -1.51
C LEU A 47 8.52 4.26 -0.45
N TYR A 48 8.80 4.64 0.79
CA TYR A 48 7.77 4.79 1.82
C TYR A 48 6.66 5.76 1.38
N ALA A 49 7.02 6.96 0.90
CA ALA A 49 6.04 7.96 0.49
C ALA A 49 5.15 7.49 -0.68
N GLU A 50 5.74 6.84 -1.69
CA GLU A 50 4.97 6.29 -2.82
C GLU A 50 4.07 5.12 -2.38
N SER A 51 4.53 4.26 -1.46
CA SER A 51 3.69 3.20 -0.89
C SER A 51 2.50 3.73 -0.10
N MET A 52 2.63 4.88 0.58
CA MET A 52 1.50 5.52 1.28
C MET A 52 0.47 6.10 0.30
N LYS A 53 0.91 6.61 -0.86
CA LYS A 53 -0.02 7.01 -1.94
C LYS A 53 -0.75 5.79 -2.51
N LEU A 54 -0.03 4.70 -2.70
CA LEU A 54 -0.60 3.43 -3.15
C LEU A 54 -1.64 2.88 -2.15
N ASP A 55 -1.41 2.99 -0.84
CA ASP A 55 -2.41 2.66 0.19
C ASP A 55 -3.69 3.48 0.03
N GLY A 56 -3.59 4.76 -0.33
CA GLY A 56 -4.74 5.61 -0.67
C GLY A 56 -5.56 5.04 -1.83
N LEU A 57 -4.88 4.64 -2.93
CA LEU A 57 -5.53 4.02 -4.08
C LEU A 57 -6.17 2.67 -3.75
N PHE A 58 -5.56 1.87 -2.88
CA PHE A 58 -6.17 0.63 -2.40
C PHE A 58 -7.46 0.90 -1.63
N LYS A 59 -7.50 1.89 -0.74
CA LYS A 59 -8.71 2.28 -0.01
C LYS A 59 -9.82 2.76 -0.94
N GLU A 60 -9.48 3.52 -1.97
CA GLU A 60 -10.43 3.96 -3.00
C GLU A 60 -11.00 2.75 -3.77
N ALA A 61 -10.13 1.86 -4.24
CA ALA A 61 -10.54 0.67 -4.97
C ALA A 61 -11.39 -0.29 -4.11
N GLU A 62 -11.03 -0.45 -2.83
CA GLU A 62 -11.80 -1.26 -1.87
C GLU A 62 -13.21 -0.69 -1.70
N LYS A 63 -13.33 0.63 -1.49
CA LYS A 63 -14.61 1.33 -1.34
C LYS A 63 -15.51 1.14 -2.56
N GLU A 64 -14.96 1.27 -3.77
CA GLU A 64 -15.73 1.07 -5.01
C GLU A 64 -16.14 -0.40 -5.19
N ALA A 65 -15.24 -1.35 -4.93
CA ALA A 65 -15.55 -2.79 -4.99
C ALA A 65 -16.66 -3.19 -4.00
N GLN A 66 -16.72 -2.56 -2.82
CA GLN A 66 -17.80 -2.75 -1.85
C GLN A 66 -19.11 -2.08 -2.27
N ARG A 67 -19.06 -0.94 -2.99
CA ARG A 67 -20.25 -0.22 -3.45
C ARG A 67 -21.04 -0.99 -4.50
N ILE A 68 -20.36 -1.72 -5.38
CA ILE A 68 -20.98 -2.50 -6.47
C ILE A 68 -21.97 -3.56 -5.95
N VAL A 69 -21.93 -3.92 -4.67
CA VAL A 69 -22.89 -4.83 -4.01
C VAL A 69 -24.26 -4.21 -3.74
N LYS A 70 -24.38 -2.88 -3.81
CA LYS A 70 -25.58 -2.16 -3.35
C LYS A 70 -26.65 -1.90 -4.41
N LEU A 71 -26.56 -2.47 -5.60
CA LEU A 71 -27.63 -2.36 -6.59
C LEU A 71 -28.46 -3.64 -6.58
N PRO A 72 -29.69 -3.63 -6.02
CA PRO A 72 -30.66 -4.66 -6.34
C PRO A 72 -31.07 -4.50 -7.82
N ASP A 73 -31.28 -5.63 -8.49
CA ASP A 73 -31.92 -5.69 -9.81
C ASP A 73 -33.31 -5.03 -9.82
#